data_AF-A0A2E2E2B6-F1
#
_entry.id   AF-A0A2E2E2B6-F1
#
_cell.length_a   1.000
_cell.length_b   1.000
_cell.length_c   1.000
_cell.angle_alpha   90.00
_cell.angle_beta   90.00
_cell.angle_gamma   90.00
#
_symmetry.space_group_name_H-M   'P 1'
#
loop_
_entity.id
_entity.type
_entity.pdbx_description
1 polymer ?
#
loop_
_entity_poly.entity_id
_entity_poly.type
_entity_poly.pdbx_seq_one_letter_code
_entity_poly.pdbx_strand_id
1 'polypeptide(L)' 'MPLNDRKIISIILEQSKHIEERCDGYREEIVDVISDILEYERQHRVQNTNIQKKINDKCNAAARYLCDKRGQDIAEDMGQ' A
#
# COMPACT_ATOMS: atom_id res chain seq x y z
N MET A 1 9.20 16.29 17.88
CA MET A 1 9.92 15.03 18.16
C MET A 1 10.18 14.33 16.84
N PRO A 2 11.38 13.77 16.59
CA PRO A 2 11.54 12.83 15.49
C PRO A 2 10.77 11.56 15.88
N LEU A 3 9.71 11.26 15.14
CA LEU A 3 9.04 9.96 15.25
C LEU A 3 10.07 8.88 14.92
N ASN A 4 10.09 7.80 15.70
CA ASN A 4 11.02 6.69 15.45
C ASN A 4 10.43 5.85 14.31
N ASP A 5 10.86 6.12 13.07
CA ASP A 5 10.35 5.53 11.84
C ASP A 5 10.26 3.99 11.92
N ARG A 6 11.22 3.34 12.60
CA ARG A 6 11.21 1.88 12.83
C ARG A 6 9.98 1.41 13.60
N LYS A 7 9.53 2.19 14.59
CA LYS A 7 8.35 1.86 15.40
C LYS A 7 7.05 2.07 14.63
N ILE A 8 7.02 3.07 13.75
CA ILE A 8 5.87 3.29 12.85
C ILE A 8 5.76 2.11 11.88
N ILE A 9 6.85 1.74 11.22
CA ILE A 9 6.90 0.60 10.30
C ILE A 9 6.50 -0.69 11.01
N SER A 10 7.00 -0.95 12.24
CA SER A 10 6.64 -2.17 12.96
C SER A 10 5.15 -2.25 13.28
N ILE A 11 4.53 -1.13 13.69
CA ILE A 11 3.09 -1.07 13.97
C ILE A 11 2.30 -1.31 12.69
N ILE A 12 2.69 -0.67 11.58
CA ILE A 12 2.02 -0.85 10.29
C ILE A 12 2.06 -2.32 9.84
N LEU A 13 3.24 -2.94 9.89
CA LEU A 13 3.41 -4.36 9.52
C LEU A 13 2.58 -5.29 10.42
N GLU A 14 2.48 -4.98 11.71
CA GLU A 14 1.65 -5.73 12.65
C GLU A 14 0.15 -5.57 12.34
N GLN A 15 -0.30 -4.33 12.08
CA GLN A 15 -1.68 -4.07 11.70
C GLN A 15 -2.06 -4.69 10.35
N SER A 16 -1.15 -4.71 9.37
CA SER A 16 -1.38 -5.33 8.07
C SER A 16 -1.73 -6.81 8.14
N LYS A 17 -1.26 -7.53 9.18
CA LYS A 17 -1.61 -8.95 9.40
C LYS A 17 -3.08 -9.15 9.74
N HIS A 18 -3.75 -8.13 10.27
CA HIS A 18 -5.17 -8.17 10.63
C HIS A 18 -6.09 -7.73 9.50
N ILE A 19 -5.53 -7.27 8.38
CA ILE A 19 -6.32 -6.89 7.21
C ILE A 19 -6.88 -8.16 6.58
N GLU A 20 -8.19 -8.20 6.35
CA GLU A 20 -8.83 -9.28 5.61
C GLU A 20 -8.25 -9.35 4.19
N GLU A 21 -7.81 -10.55 3.80
CA GLU A 21 -7.24 -10.80 2.48
C GLU A 21 -8.36 -10.95 1.46
N ARG A 22 -8.36 -10.06 0.45
CA ARG A 22 -9.44 -9.96 -0.55
C ARG A 22 -9.09 -10.57 -1.90
N CYS A 23 -7.81 -10.81 -2.12
CA CYS A 23 -7.20 -11.45 -3.29
C CYS A 23 -5.75 -11.82 -2.95
N ASP A 24 -5.15 -12.67 -3.76
CA ASP A 24 -3.77 -13.12 -3.55
C ASP A 24 -2.76 -11.99 -3.69
N GLY A 25 -2.02 -11.72 -2.61
CA GLY A 25 -1.01 -10.66 -2.55
C GLY A 25 -1.55 -9.32 -2.04
N TYR A 26 -2.79 -9.28 -1.53
CA TYR A 26 -3.45 -8.04 -1.09
C TYR A 26 -2.72 -7.36 0.07
N ARG A 27 -2.25 -8.14 1.05
CA ARG A 27 -1.56 -7.59 2.24
C ARG A 27 -0.18 -7.06 1.90
N GLU A 28 0.55 -7.77 1.04
CA GLU A 28 1.86 -7.38 0.54
C GLU A 28 1.77 -6.05 -0.21
N GLU A 29 0.80 -5.92 -1.13
CA GLU A 29 0.59 -4.68 -1.88
C GLU A 29 0.29 -3.50 -0.95
N ILE A 30 -0.52 -3.71 0.10
CA ILE A 30 -0.81 -2.66 1.09
C ILE A 30 0.46 -2.23 1.84
N VAL A 31 1.29 -3.18 2.26
CA VAL A 31 2.55 -2.88 2.94
C VAL A 31 3.50 -2.08 2.05
N ASP A 32 3.59 -2.45 0.78
CA ASP A 32 4.44 -1.77 -0.20
C ASP A 32 3.97 -0.33 -0.47
N VAL A 33 2.65 -0.14 -0.64
CA VAL A 33 2.06 1.20 -0.81
C VAL A 33 2.34 2.09 0.39
N ILE A 34 2.14 1.59 1.61
CA ILE A 34 2.38 2.38 2.82
C ILE A 34 3.86 2.70 2.97
N SER A 35 4.76 1.77 2.64
CA SER A 35 6.21 1.99 2.65
C SER A 35 6.61 3.12 1.68
N ASP A 36 6.04 3.13 0.48
CA ASP A 36 6.27 4.20 -0.50
C ASP A 36 5.75 5.56 -0.01
N ILE A 37 4.58 5.59 0.64
CA ILE A 37 4.03 6.82 1.22
C ILE A 37 4.96 7.41 2.28
N LEU A 38 5.50 6.57 3.17
CA LEU A 38 6.44 7.01 4.21
C LEU A 38 7.73 7.59 3.59
N GLU A 39 8.26 6.97 2.53
CA GLU A 39 9.43 7.49 1.82
C GLU A 39 9.11 8.82 1.13
N TYR A 40 7.93 8.96 0.53
CA TYR A 40 7.49 10.24 -0.02
C TYR A 40 7.38 11.33 1.05
N GLU A 41 6.84 11.03 2.23
CA GLU A 41 6.75 11.99 3.34
C GLU A 41 8.14 12.44 3.82
N ARG A 42 9.08 11.50 3.87
CA ARG A 42 10.47 11.79 4.19
C ARG A 42 11.12 12.68 3.13
N GLN A 43 10.91 12.40 1.84
CA GLN A 43 11.42 13.22 0.74
C GLN A 43 10.78 14.61 0.71
N HIS A 44 9.48 14.71 1.01
CA HIS A 44 8.76 15.99 1.08
C HIS A 44 9.37 16.92 2.12
N ARG A 45 9.69 16.42 3.31
CA ARG A 45 10.38 17.20 4.36
C ARG A 45 11.71 17.81 3.90
N VAL A 46 12.34 17.23 2.88
CA VAL A 46 13.64 17.66 2.36
C VAL A 46 13.49 18.55 1.12
N GLN A 47 12.50 18.29 0.25
CA GLN A 47 12.42 18.86 -1.10
C GLN A 47 11.19 19.74 -1.39
N ASN A 48 10.23 19.88 -0.45
CA ASN A 48 8.98 20.65 -0.67
C ASN A 48 8.24 20.28 -1.98
N THR A 49 8.31 19.01 -2.39
CA THR A 49 7.64 18.51 -3.59
C THR A 49 6.13 18.38 -3.37
N ASN A 50 5.28 18.46 -4.40
CA ASN A 50 3.85 18.20 -4.26
C ASN A 50 3.58 16.70 -4.01
N ILE A 51 3.63 16.29 -2.73
CA ILE A 51 3.50 14.90 -2.30
C ILE A 51 2.10 14.35 -2.49
N GLN A 52 1.07 15.19 -2.36
CA GLN A 52 -0.33 14.77 -2.47
C GLN A 52 -0.60 14.12 -3.83
N LYS A 53 -0.03 14.67 -4.91
CA LYS A 53 -0.14 14.07 -6.24
C LYS A 53 0.50 12.68 -6.31
N LYS A 54 1.72 12.53 -5.77
CA LYS A 54 2.44 11.24 -5.76
C LYS A 54 1.72 10.16 -4.95
N ILE A 55 1.19 10.53 -3.78
CA ILE A 55 0.40 9.61 -2.95
C ILE A 55 -0.86 9.17 -3.69
N ASN A 56 -1.60 10.10 -4.29
CA ASN A 56 -2.79 9.78 -5.08
C ASN A 56 -2.47 8.85 -6.26
N ASP A 57 -1.39 9.12 -6.98
CA ASP A 57 -0.95 8.28 -8.10
C ASP A 57 -0.62 6.86 -7.63
N LYS A 58 0.05 6.71 -6.47
CA LYS A 58 0.37 5.40 -5.89
C LYS A 58 -0.87 4.64 -5.44
N CYS A 59 -1.81 5.31 -4.75
CA CYS A 59 -3.09 4.69 -4.36
C CYS A 59 -3.89 4.22 -5.58
N ASN A 60 -3.94 5.03 -6.64
CA ASN A 60 -4.63 4.67 -7.88
C ASN A 60 -3.99 3.47 -8.57
N ALA A 61 -2.65 3.38 -8.58
CA ALA A 61 -1.93 2.25 -9.15
C ALA A 61 -2.23 0.95 -8.39
N ALA A 62 -2.16 0.99 -7.06
CA ALA A 62 -2.48 -0.16 -6.21
C ALA A 62 -3.94 -0.60 -6.37
N ALA A 63 -4.88 0.34 -6.41
CA ALA A 63 -6.29 0.04 -6.63
C ALA A 63 -6.53 -0.68 -7.97
N ARG A 64 -5.83 -0.26 -9.04
CA ARG A 64 -5.91 -0.94 -10.35
C ARG A 64 -5.35 -2.36 -10.27
N TYR A 65 -4.15 -2.53 -9.70
CA TYR A 65 -3.53 -3.84 -9.54
C TYR A 65 -4.43 -4.81 -8.75
N LEU A 66 -4.99 -4.36 -7.63
CA LEU A 66 -5.86 -5.17 -6.79
C LEU A 66 -7.20 -5.49 -7.45
N CYS A 67 -7.77 -4.56 -8.24
CA CYS A 67 -8.97 -4.82 -9.03
C CYS A 67 -8.72 -5.87 -10.13
N ASP A 68 -7.58 -5.78 -10.83
CA ASP A 68 -7.21 -6.73 -11.88
C ASP A 68 -7.00 -8.13 -11.30
N LYS A 69 -6.27 -8.22 -10.18
CA LYS A 69 -6.05 -9.45 -9.41
C LYS A 69 -7.37 -10.09 -8.96
N ARG A 70 -8.23 -9.31 -8.31
CA ARG A 70 -9.54 -9.80 -7.85
C ARG A 70 -10.44 -10.24 -9.01
N GLY A 71 -10.33 -9.60 -10.17
CA GLY A 71 -11.04 -10.01 -11.38
C GLY A 71 -10.57 -11.36 -11.92
N GLN A 72 -9.28 -11.66 -11.78
CA GLN A 72 -8.71 -12.97 -12.14
C GLN A 72 -9.16 -14.06 -11.18
N ASP A 73 -9.11 -13.82 -9.86
CA ASP A 73 -9.56 -14.79 -8.85
C ASP A 73 -11.03 -15.20 -9.05
N ILE A 74 -11.91 -14.25 -9.38
CA ILE A 74 -13.33 -14.53 -9.66
C ILE A 74 -13.51 -15.34 -10.95
N ALA A 75 -12.69 -15.09 -11.98
CA ALA A 75 -12.76 -15.80 -13.25
C ALA A 75 -12.30 -17.27 -13.13
N GLU A 76 -11.35 -17.56 -12.25
CA GLU A 76 -10.90 -18.93 -11.96
C GLU A 76 -11.94 -19.73 -11.16
N ASP A 77 -12.67 -19.08 -10.24
CA ASP A 77 -13.69 -19.73 -9.38
C ASP A 77 -14.99 -20.07 -10.14
N MET A 78 -15.31 -19.36 -11.23
CA MET A 78 -16.47 -19.63 -12.10
C MET A 78 -16.18 -20.64 -13.23
N GLY A 79 -14.97 -21.22 -13.28
CA GLY A 79 -14.51 -22.13 -14.33
C GLY A 79 -14.66 -23.64 -14.04
N GLN A 80 -15.43 -24.05 -13.03
CA GLN A 80 -15.66 -25.47 -12.67
C GLN A 80 -17.08 -25.95 -12.96
#